data_AF-A0A076PPL5-F1
#
_entry.id   AF-A0A076PPL5-F1
#
_cell.length_a   1.000
_cell.length_b   1.000
_cell.length_c   1.000
_cell.angle_alpha   90.00
_cell.angle_beta   90.00
_cell.angle_gamma   90.00
#
_symmetry.space_group_name_H-M   'P 1'
#
loop_
_entity.id
_entity.type
_entity.pdbx_description
1 polymer ?
#
loop_
_entity_poly.entity_id
_entity_poly.type
_entity_poly.pdbx_seq_one_letter_code
_entity_poly.pdbx_strand_id
1 'polypeptide(L)' 'MFWWIEKISVVTTSKAKEQALRQSDALSQNGLTGRWEVPNQSQASRAQKMFDELGIKNISVKVVHEPGNQ' A
#
# COMPACT_ATOMS: atom_id res chain seq x y z
N MET A 1 12.27 3.67 13.23
CA MET A 1 10.98 4.39 13.37
C MET A 1 10.13 4.00 12.16
N PHE A 2 9.14 3.12 12.36
CA PHE A 2 8.29 2.61 11.29
C PHE A 2 6.96 3.36 11.36
N TRP A 3 6.64 4.14 10.34
CA TRP A 3 5.39 4.89 10.26
C TRP A 3 4.34 3.99 9.61
N TRP A 4 3.31 3.63 10.37
CA TRP A 4 2.23 2.76 9.90
C TRP A 4 1.19 3.58 9.14
N ILE A 5 0.79 3.12 7.96
CA ILE A 5 -0.23 3.78 7.12
C ILE A 5 -1.42 2.83 7.00
N GLU A 6 -2.51 3.13 7.70
CA GLU A 6 -3.80 2.47 7.50
C GLU A 6 -4.46 2.98 6.21
N LYS A 7 -4.77 2.07 5.27
CA LYS A 7 -5.57 2.38 4.08
C LYS A 7 -6.85 1.56 4.08
N ILE A 8 -7.98 2.25 4.24
CA ILE A 8 -9.32 1.66 4.32
C ILE A 8 -9.82 1.14 2.95
N SER A 9 -9.28 1.63 1.82
CA SER A 9 -9.65 1.08 0.51
C SER A 9 -8.62 1.40 -0.58
N VAL A 10 -8.13 0.35 -1.24
CA VAL A 10 -7.36 0.45 -2.48
C VAL A 10 -8.33 0.23 -3.64
N VAL A 11 -8.82 1.32 -4.22
CA VAL A 11 -9.58 1.27 -5.46
C VAL A 11 -8.62 1.58 -6.60
N THR A 12 -8.58 0.75 -7.64
CA THR A 12 -7.67 0.86 -8.81
C THR A 12 -8.01 2.03 -9.76
N THR A 13 -8.54 3.13 -9.25
CA THR A 13 -8.78 4.37 -10.01
C THR A 13 -7.50 5.22 -10.08
N SER A 14 -7.32 6.01 -11.13
CA SER A 14 -6.12 6.84 -11.36
C SER A 14 -5.72 7.69 -10.14
N LYS A 15 -6.70 8.12 -9.35
CA LYS A 15 -6.51 8.85 -8.09
C LYS A 15 -5.71 8.06 -7.03
N ALA A 16 -5.91 6.75 -6.93
CA ALA A 16 -5.19 5.92 -5.98
C ALA A 16 -3.72 5.71 -6.39
N LYS A 17 -3.44 5.69 -7.70
CA LYS A 17 -2.07 5.63 -8.24
C LYS A 17 -1.30 6.90 -7.90
N GLU A 18 -1.88 8.08 -8.15
CA GLU A 18 -1.26 9.36 -7.78
C GLU A 18 -1.07 9.52 -6.27
N GLN A 19 -2.00 9.00 -5.47
CA GLN A 19 -1.88 9.05 -4.01
C GLN A 19 -0.75 8.12 -3.52
N ALA A 20 -0.58 6.95 -4.15
CA ALA A 20 0.51 6.04 -3.85
C ALA A 20 1.88 6.65 -4.21
N LEU A 21 1.99 7.31 -5.37
CA LEU A 21 3.22 8.01 -5.78
C LEU A 21 3.60 9.12 -4.79
N ARG A 22 2.66 10.00 -4.44
CA ARG A 22 2.92 11.09 -3.47
C ARG A 22 3.33 10.57 -2.09
N GLN A 23 2.71 9.49 -1.61
CA GLN A 23 3.09 8.86 -0.36
C GLN A 23 4.48 8.20 -0.46
N SER A 24 4.77 7.53 -1.57
CA SER A 24 6.08 6.95 -1.85
C SER A 24 7.16 8.04 -1.82
N ASP A 25 6.97 9.16 -2.51
CA ASP A 25 7.96 10.24 -2.54
C ASP A 25 8.17 10.86 -1.16
N ALA A 26 7.10 11.10 -0.41
CA ALA A 26 7.20 11.63 0.95
C ALA A 26 7.96 10.66 1.88
N LEU A 27 7.69 9.36 1.79
CA LEU A 27 8.40 8.35 2.57
C LEU A 27 9.88 8.29 2.19
N SER A 28 10.17 8.29 0.89
CA SER A 28 11.53 8.27 0.35
C SER A 28 12.35 9.47 0.82
N GLN A 29 11.78 10.67 0.77
CA GLN A 29 12.42 11.91 1.24
C GLN A 29 12.76 11.87 2.73
N ASN A 30 11.99 11.13 3.54
CA ASN A 30 12.24 10.97 4.97
C ASN A 30 13.09 9.73 5.30
N GLY A 31 13.57 8.98 4.29
CA GLY A 31 14.28 7.71 4.50
C GLY A 31 13.40 6.62 5.13
N LEU A 32 12.08 6.74 5.00
CA LEU A 32 11.10 5.84 5.58
C LEU A 32 10.58 4.85 4.53
N THR A 33 10.07 3.73 5.03
CA THR A 33 9.36 2.74 4.23
C THR A 33 7.93 2.60 4.73
N GLY A 34 7.02 2.38 3.79
CA GLY A 34 5.60 2.19 4.07
C GLY A 34 5.24 0.71 4.12
N ARG A 35 4.19 0.39 4.88
CA ARG A 35 3.48 -0.88 4.77
C ARG A 35 2.00 -0.60 4.54
N TRP A 36 1.45 -1.21 3.51
CA TRP A 36 0.02 -1.23 3.24
C TRP A 36 -0.56 -2.54 3.74
N GLU A 37 -1.59 -2.41 4.54
CA GLU A 37 -2.31 -3.54 5.04
C GLU A 37 -3.63 -3.69 4.29
N VAL A 38 -3.93 -4.92 3.89
CA VAL A 38 -5.10 -5.23 3.10
C VAL A 38 -5.82 -6.45 3.68
N PRO A 39 -7.15 -6.51 3.58
CA PRO A 39 -7.95 -7.55 4.24
C PRO A 39 -7.85 -8.91 3.55
N ASN A 40 -7.44 -8.97 2.29
CA ASN A 40 -7.37 -10.22 1.53
C ASN A 40 -6.25 -10.25 0.50
N GLN A 41 -5.90 -11.46 0.06
CA GLN A 41 -4.84 -11.70 -0.91
C GLN A 41 -5.15 -11.09 -2.29
N SER A 42 -6.42 -11.02 -2.71
CA SER A 42 -6.78 -10.42 -4.01
C SER A 42 -6.47 -8.92 -4.06
N GLN A 43 -6.71 -8.20 -2.95
CA GLN A 43 -6.33 -6.80 -2.81
C GLN A 43 -4.81 -6.65 -2.72
N ALA A 44 -4.12 -7.60 -2.07
CA ALA A 44 -2.66 -7.60 -2.05
C ALA A 44 -2.06 -7.73 -3.46
N SER A 45 -2.55 -8.68 -4.26
CA SER A 45 -2.09 -8.87 -5.63
C SER A 45 -2.35 -7.66 -6.53
N ARG A 46 -3.49 -6.98 -6.34
CA ARG A 46 -3.80 -5.73 -7.08
C ARG A 46 -2.87 -4.58 -6.67
N ALA A 47 -2.64 -4.41 -5.36
CA ALA A 47 -1.75 -3.38 -4.85
C ALA A 47 -0.30 -3.65 -5.28
N GLN A 48 0.16 -4.90 -5.22
CA GLN A 48 1.49 -5.30 -5.68
C GLN A 48 1.68 -4.98 -7.17
N LYS A 49 0.73 -5.41 -8.02
CA LYS A 49 0.80 -5.11 -9.46
C LYS A 49 0.86 -3.61 -9.73
N MET A 50 0.08 -2.82 -8.98
CA MET A 50 0.09 -1.37 -9.09
C MET A 50 1.44 -0.77 -8.67
N PHE A 51 2.06 -1.28 -7.61
CA PHE A 51 3.38 -0.83 -7.18
C PHE A 51 4.46 -1.18 -8.20
N ASP A 52 4.40 -2.38 -8.78
CA ASP A 52 5.31 -2.81 -9.84
C ASP A 52 5.16 -1.92 -11.09
N GLU A 53 3.92 -1.61 -11.50
CA GLU A 53 3.62 -0.68 -12.60
C GLU A 53 4.15 0.74 -12.36
N LEU A 54 4.13 1.20 -11.09
CA LEU A 54 4.55 2.55 -10.70
C LEU A 54 6.04 2.62 -10.30
N GLY A 55 6.76 1.49 -10.27
CA GLY A 55 8.14 1.42 -9.81
C GLY A 55 8.33 1.71 -8.31
N ILE A 56 7.26 1.60 -7.51
CA ILE A 56 7.27 1.87 -6.06
C ILE A 56 7.91 0.67 -5.35
N LYS A 57 9.07 0.89 -4.69
CA LYS A 57 9.83 -0.17 -3.98
C LYS A 57 9.91 0.03 -2.46
N ASN A 58 9.57 1.23 -2.00
CA ASN A 58 9.63 1.63 -0.60
C ASN A 58 8.32 1.38 0.17
N ILE A 59 7.29 0.84 -0.50
CA ILE A 59 6.02 0.45 0.12
C ILE A 59 5.82 -1.05 -0.06
N SER A 60 5.65 -1.77 1.05
CA SER A 60 5.35 -3.21 1.07
C SER A 60 3.87 -3.47 1.32
N VAL A 61 3.30 -4.55 0.78
CA VAL A 61 1.92 -4.95 1.07
C VAL A 61 1.91 -6.16 2.01
N LYS A 62 1.03 -6.14 3.02
CA LYS A 62 0.80 -7.27 3.92
C LYS A 62 -0.70 -7.56 4.03
N VAL A 63 -1.08 -8.82 3.91
CA VAL A 63 -2.44 -9.23 4.23
C VAL A 63 -2.57 -9.32 5.74
N VAL A 64 -3.52 -8.58 6.30
CA VAL A 64 -3.91 -8.71 7.71
C VAL A 64 -5.35 -9.17 7.70
N HIS A 65 -5.55 -10.43 8.10
CA HIS A 65 -6.90 -10.91 8.40
C HIS A 65 -7.37 -10.14 9.63
N GLU A 66 -8.45 -9.37 9.50
CA GLU A 66 -9.23 -9.02 10.67
C GLU A 66 -9.73 -10.35 11.29
N PRO A 67 -9.54 -10.57 12.60
CA PRO A 67 -10.18 -11.68 13.29
C PRO A 67 -11.68 -11.37 13.38
N GLY A 68 -12.41 -11.66 12.31
CA GLY A 68 -13.83 -11.34 12.22
C GLY A 68 -14.52 -12.15 11.13
N ASN A 69 -15.20 -13.20 11.56
CA ASN A 69 -16.24 -13.95 10.85
C ASN A 69 -15.79 -15.13 9.97
N GLN A 70 -15.48 -16.25 10.64
CA GLN A 70 -15.78 -17.60 10.14
C GLN A 70 -17.23 -17.95 10.42
#